data_AF-A0A498KXY3-F1
#
_entry.id   AF-A0A498KXY3-F1
#
_cell.length_a   1.000
_cell.length_b   1.000
_cell.length_c   1.000
_cell.angle_alpha   90.00
_cell.angle_beta   90.00
_cell.angle_gamma   90.00
#
_symmetry.space_group_name_H-M   'P 1'
#
loop_
_entity.id
_entity.type
_entity.pdbx_description
1 polymer ?
#
loop_
_entity_poly.entity_id
_entity_poly.type
_entity_poly.pdbx_seq_one_letter_code
_entity_poly.pdbx_strand_id
1 'polypeptide(L)'
;MRRHETTVDDGTVYVETGNGRLEVGALDRIIDAVGGHAWTIEYSDWEKEYYDDLDTSDEGMIVDVVDMMEAMTHGESFVEMLRTHPSEPPTTGEGAGDTGTDEEADLSPRMGLFVGKLLENLESGLD
;
A
#
# COMPACT_ATOMS: atom_id res chain seq x y z
N MET A 1 -6.08 -14.56 -17.02
CA MET A 1 -5.92 -13.09 -17.17
C MET A 1 -4.48 -12.75 -16.82
N ARG A 2 -3.87 -11.77 -17.49
CA ARG A 2 -2.48 -11.37 -17.18
C ARG A 2 -2.45 -10.75 -15.78
N ARG A 3 -1.50 -11.20 -14.97
CA ARG A 3 -1.18 -10.62 -13.66
C ARG A 3 0.05 -9.76 -13.82
N HIS A 4 0.08 -8.64 -13.12
CA HIS A 4 1.12 -7.63 -13.17
C HIS A 4 1.82 -7.60 -11.83
N GLU A 5 3.11 -7.93 -11.82
CA GLU A 5 3.92 -8.01 -10.61
C GLU A 5 4.25 -6.61 -10.09
N THR A 6 4.52 -6.52 -8.80
CA THR A 6 5.05 -5.31 -8.16
C THR A 6 6.55 -5.50 -7.95
N THR A 7 7.34 -4.45 -8.11
CA THR A 7 8.77 -4.51 -7.83
C THR A 7 9.25 -3.20 -7.26
N VAL A 8 10.23 -3.27 -6.36
CA VAL A 8 10.93 -2.11 -5.83
C VAL A 8 12.30 -2.01 -6.50
N ASP A 9 12.64 -0.83 -7.02
CA ASP A 9 13.94 -0.56 -7.63
C ASP A 9 14.40 0.85 -7.27
N ASP A 10 15.62 0.98 -6.76
CA ASP A 10 16.21 2.24 -6.28
C ASP A 10 15.26 3.07 -5.38
N GLY A 11 14.58 2.40 -4.45
CA GLY A 11 13.64 3.04 -3.53
C GLY A 11 12.34 3.54 -4.18
N THR A 12 12.04 3.11 -5.40
CA THR A 12 10.80 3.45 -6.12
C THR A 12 9.99 2.19 -6.42
N VAL A 13 8.69 2.26 -6.19
CA VAL A 13 7.75 1.16 -6.42
C VAL A 13 7.23 1.22 -7.85
N TYR A 14 7.26 0.08 -8.53
CA TYR A 14 6.79 -0.10 -9.90
C TYR A 14 5.81 -1.26 -10.01
N VAL A 15 4.89 -1.15 -10.96
CA VAL A 15 4.06 -2.27 -11.43
C VAL A 15 4.51 -2.69 -12.82
N GLU A 16 4.89 -3.96 -12.97
CA GLU A 16 5.34 -4.54 -14.23
C GLU A 16 4.19 -4.66 -15.22
N THR A 17 4.38 -4.13 -16.43
CA THR A 17 3.36 -4.21 -17.49
C THR A 17 3.94 -4.72 -18.79
N GLY A 18 3.06 -5.17 -19.70
CA GLY A 18 3.50 -5.62 -21.02
C GLY A 18 4.20 -4.55 -21.88
N ASN A 19 4.12 -3.29 -21.47
CA ASN A 19 4.70 -2.13 -22.17
C ASN A 19 5.83 -1.46 -21.37
N GLY A 20 6.37 -2.14 -20.35
CA GLY A 20 7.37 -1.60 -19.42
C GLY A 20 6.82 -1.43 -18.01
N ARG A 21 7.51 -0.65 -17.18
CA ARG A 21 7.19 -0.46 -15.76
C ARG A 21 6.31 0.77 -15.57
N LEU A 22 5.27 0.65 -14.76
CA LEU A 22 4.45 1.78 -14.33
C LEU A 22 4.93 2.24 -12.96
N GLU A 23 5.49 3.45 -12.89
CA GLU A 23 5.92 4.05 -11.62
C GLU A 23 4.73 4.37 -10.73
N VAL A 24 4.79 3.98 -9.46
CA VAL A 24 3.78 4.28 -8.44
C VAL A 24 4.21 5.47 -7.60
N GLY A 25 5.42 5.40 -7.03
CA GLY A 25 5.96 6.43 -6.14
C GLY A 25 7.13 5.91 -5.30
N ALA A 26 7.66 6.77 -4.43
CA ALA A 26 8.75 6.43 -3.52
C ALA A 26 8.31 5.42 -2.47
N LEU A 27 9.15 4.42 -2.22
CA LEU A 27 8.93 3.36 -1.23
C LEU A 27 8.71 3.94 0.16
N ASP A 28 9.61 4.82 0.61
CA ASP A 28 9.56 5.38 1.96
C ASP A 28 8.22 6.10 2.23
N ARG A 29 7.68 6.78 1.20
CA ARG A 29 6.37 7.45 1.31
C ARG A 29 5.21 6.47 1.44
N ILE A 30 5.27 5.35 0.74
CA ILE A 30 4.26 4.30 0.85
C ILE A 30 4.33 3.65 2.24
N ILE A 31 5.54 3.42 2.74
CA ILE A 31 5.78 2.83 4.07
C ILE A 31 5.28 3.76 5.18
N ASP A 32 5.62 5.04 5.10
CA ASP A 32 5.13 6.05 6.04
C ASP A 32 3.59 6.10 6.04
N ALA A 33 2.98 6.04 4.85
CA ALA A 33 1.52 6.05 4.70
C ALA A 33 0.82 4.80 5.28
N VAL A 34 1.48 3.65 5.24
CA VAL A 34 0.96 2.39 5.83
C VAL A 34 1.19 2.34 7.33
N GLY A 35 2.09 3.18 7.87
CA GLY A 35 2.39 3.26 9.30
C GLY A 35 3.65 2.52 9.73
N GLY A 36 4.52 2.15 8.80
CA GLY A 36 5.85 1.58 9.09
C GLY A 36 6.23 0.37 8.24
N HIS A 37 7.51 -0.02 8.32
CA HIS A 37 8.08 -1.13 7.54
C HIS A 37 7.51 -2.50 7.91
N ALA A 38 7.04 -2.65 9.15
CA ALA A 38 6.51 -3.90 9.64
C ALA A 38 5.50 -3.65 10.75
N TRP A 39 4.57 -4.58 10.89
CA TRP A 39 3.57 -4.59 11.96
C TRP A 39 3.47 -5.98 12.57
N THR A 40 3.05 -6.02 13.84
CA THR A 40 2.88 -7.27 14.59
C THR A 40 1.39 -7.59 14.66
N ILE A 41 1.02 -8.84 14.39
CA ILE A 41 -0.36 -9.28 14.53
C ILE A 41 -0.70 -9.38 16.02
N GLU A 42 -1.70 -8.63 16.45
CA GLU A 42 -2.20 -8.61 17.82
C GLU A 42 -3.71 -8.86 17.82
N TYR A 43 -4.18 -9.69 18.76
CA TYR A 43 -5.60 -9.95 18.96
C TYR A 43 -6.01 -9.47 20.35
N SER A 44 -7.11 -8.75 20.44
CA SER A 44 -7.61 -8.31 21.75
C SER A 44 -8.17 -9.49 22.56
N ASP A 45 -8.10 -9.38 23.89
CA ASP A 45 -8.68 -10.38 24.80
C ASP A 45 -10.18 -10.61 24.53
N TRP A 46 -10.88 -9.55 24.12
CA TRP A 46 -12.31 -9.62 23.78
C TRP A 46 -12.56 -10.44 22.51
N GLU A 47 -11.74 -10.29 21.46
CA GLU A 47 -11.87 -11.07 20.22
C GLU A 47 -11.62 -12.55 20.48
N LYS A 48 -10.61 -12.87 21.30
CA LYS A 48 -10.29 -14.24 21.72
C LYS A 48 -11.41 -14.88 22.54
N GLU A 49 -12.11 -14.10 23.36
CA GLU A 49 -13.22 -14.60 24.20
C GLU A 49 -14.53 -14.72 23.40
N TYR A 50 -14.77 -13.84 22.43
CA TYR A 50 -16.04 -13.78 21.70
C TYR A 50 -16.09 -14.68 20.46
N TYR A 51 -14.94 -15.03 19.89
CA TYR A 51 -14.83 -15.86 18.70
C TYR A 51 -14.03 -17.14 19.01
N ASP A 52 -14.72 -18.17 19.50
CA ASP A 52 -14.10 -19.47 19.87
C ASP A 52 -13.40 -20.19 18.69
N ASP A 53 -13.80 -19.89 17.44
CA ASP A 53 -13.21 -20.44 16.22
C ASP A 53 -12.09 -19.56 15.61
N LEU A 54 -11.71 -18.46 16.28
CA LEU A 54 -10.65 -17.57 15.81
C LEU A 54 -9.28 -18.25 15.93
N ASP A 55 -8.66 -18.53 14.79
CA ASP A 55 -7.27 -18.98 14.75
C ASP A 55 -6.37 -17.79 15.09
N THR A 56 -5.59 -17.93 16.17
CA THR A 56 -4.63 -16.92 16.66
C THR A 56 -3.19 -17.45 16.60
N SER A 57 -2.96 -18.51 15.83
CA SER A 57 -1.63 -19.14 15.70
C SER A 57 -0.56 -18.22 15.11
N ASP A 58 -0.99 -17.13 14.47
CA ASP A 58 -0.19 -16.06 13.87
C ASP A 58 0.00 -14.84 14.77
N GLU A 59 -0.57 -14.83 15.98
CA GLU A 59 -0.33 -13.77 16.96
C GLU A 59 1.18 -13.61 17.25
N GLY A 60 1.67 -12.38 17.21
CA GLY A 60 3.09 -12.06 17.38
C GLY A 60 3.94 -12.27 16.11
N MET A 61 3.36 -12.72 14.99
CA MET A 61 4.04 -12.71 13.69
C MET A 61 4.30 -11.27 13.24
N ILE A 62 5.51 -11.02 12.74
CA ILE A 62 5.90 -9.74 12.13
C ILE A 62 5.68 -9.85 10.63
N VAL A 63 4.86 -8.96 10.09
CA VAL A 63 4.60 -8.84 8.66
C VAL A 63 5.43 -7.70 8.10
N ASP A 64 6.32 -8.01 7.15
CA ASP A 64 7.12 -7.01 6.43
C ASP A 64 6.30 -6.44 5.25
N VAL A 65 6.10 -5.12 5.27
CA VAL A 65 5.28 -4.41 4.29
C VAL A 65 5.93 -4.44 2.90
N VAL A 66 7.27 -4.44 2.82
CA VAL A 66 7.98 -4.50 1.54
C VAL A 66 7.82 -5.89 0.92
N ASP A 67 8.02 -6.95 1.70
CA ASP A 67 7.82 -8.33 1.23
C ASP A 67 6.37 -8.55 0.76
N MET A 68 5.40 -8.05 1.52
CA MET A 68 3.99 -8.09 1.15
C MET A 68 3.76 -7.38 -0.18
N MET A 69 4.34 -6.19 -0.34
CA MET A 69 4.18 -5.35 -1.52
C MET A 69 4.74 -6.02 -2.78
N GLU A 70 5.93 -6.61 -2.70
CA GLU A 70 6.57 -7.33 -3.81
C GLU A 70 5.83 -8.62 -4.18
N ALA A 71 5.18 -9.27 -3.21
CA ALA A 71 4.34 -10.44 -3.47
C ALA A 71 3.00 -10.10 -4.17
N MET A 72 2.57 -8.83 -4.19
CA MET A 72 1.29 -8.45 -4.78
C MET A 72 1.31 -8.53 -6.31
N THR A 73 0.25 -9.13 -6.87
CA THR A 73 -0.01 -9.08 -8.31
C THR A 73 -1.36 -8.48 -8.66
N HIS A 74 -1.36 -7.62 -9.68
CA HIS A 74 -2.51 -6.82 -10.06
C HIS A 74 -3.17 -7.32 -11.33
N GLY A 75 -4.49 -7.23 -11.40
CA GLY A 75 -5.24 -7.46 -12.64
C GLY A 75 -5.16 -6.26 -13.57
N GLU A 76 -5.39 -6.49 -14.86
CA GLU A 76 -5.32 -5.44 -15.91
C GLU A 76 -6.19 -4.22 -15.57
N SER A 77 -7.41 -4.41 -15.05
CA SER A 77 -8.32 -3.30 -14.70
C SER A 77 -7.74 -2.36 -13.64
N PHE A 78 -7.00 -2.88 -12.67
CA PHE A 78 -6.37 -2.06 -11.64
C PHE A 78 -5.16 -1.32 -12.20
N VAL A 79 -4.36 -1.98 -13.05
CA VAL A 79 -3.21 -1.33 -13.72
C VAL A 79 -3.66 -0.20 -14.64
N GLU A 80 -4.75 -0.39 -15.39
CA GLU A 80 -5.35 0.68 -16.19
C GLU A 80 -5.84 1.84 -15.31
N MET A 81 -6.41 1.55 -14.14
CA MET A 81 -6.79 2.58 -13.18
C MET A 81 -5.58 3.35 -12.64
N LEU A 82 -4.48 2.68 -12.30
CA LEU A 82 -3.24 3.36 -11.88
C LEU A 82 -2.69 4.27 -12.98
N ARG A 83 -2.76 3.83 -14.25
CA ARG A 83 -2.27 4.60 -15.41
C ARG A 83 -3.05 5.91 -15.64
N THR A 84 -4.34 5.95 -15.32
CA THR A 84 -5.16 7.16 -15.53
C THR A 84 -4.91 8.24 -14.48
N HIS A 85 -4.23 7.91 -13.38
CA HIS A 85 -3.96 8.83 -12.28
C HIS A 85 -2.52 9.37 -12.33
N PRO A 86 -2.29 10.64 -11.98
CA PRO A 86 -0.94 11.22 -11.89
C PRO A 86 -0.06 10.52 -10.85
N SER A 87 1.24 10.34 -11.15
CA SER A 87 2.25 9.86 -10.19
C SER A 87 2.80 10.95 -9.28
N GLU A 88 2.64 12.22 -9.65
CA GLU A 88 3.13 13.35 -8.88
C GLU A 88 2.03 13.85 -7.92
N PRO A 89 2.41 14.32 -6.72
CA PRO A 89 1.46 14.95 -5.81
C PRO A 89 0.88 16.22 -6.44
N PRO A 90 -0.35 16.62 -6.07
CA PRO A 90 -0.94 17.85 -6.58
C PRO A 90 -0.03 19.03 -6.23
N THR A 91 0.50 19.71 -7.25
CA THR A 91 1.20 20.98 -7.04
C THR A 91 0.15 21.98 -6.56
N THR A 92 0.19 22.38 -5.30
CA THR A 92 -0.82 23.21 -4.65
C THR A 92 -1.02 24.51 -5.45
N GLY A 93 -2.06 24.57 -6.28
CA GLY A 93 -2.49 25.77 -6.96
C GLY A 93 -3.33 26.61 -6.02
N GLU A 94 -2.80 27.76 -5.60
CA GLU A 94 -3.49 28.93 -5.04
C GLU A 94 -4.84 28.63 -4.34
N GLY A 95 -4.81 28.24 -3.05
CA GLY A 95 -6.03 28.25 -2.23
C GLY A 95 -6.16 27.23 -1.10
N ALA A 96 -5.18 26.37 -0.83
CA ALA A 96 -5.20 25.56 0.40
C ALA A 96 -4.69 26.41 1.55
N GLY A 97 -5.62 26.87 2.39
CA GLY A 97 -5.33 27.67 3.56
C GLY A 97 -4.35 26.97 4.51
N ASP A 98 -3.46 27.78 5.05
CA ASP A 98 -2.83 27.68 6.36
C ASP A 98 -3.61 26.78 7.35
N THR A 99 -3.28 25.50 7.37
CA THR A 99 -3.40 24.65 8.56
C THR A 99 -2.05 24.00 8.75
N GLY A 100 -1.26 24.58 9.66
CA GLY A 100 0.04 24.08 10.02
C GLY A 100 -0.02 22.62 10.47
N THR A 101 0.44 21.73 9.59
CA THR A 101 1.03 20.45 9.93
C THR A 101 2.14 20.23 8.91
N ASP A 102 3.36 20.63 9.25
CA ASP A 102 4.55 20.08 8.62
C ASP A 102 4.46 18.54 8.76
N GLU A 103 4.64 17.79 7.66
CA GLU A 103 5.09 16.37 7.56
C GLU A 103 4.24 15.37 6.73
N GLU A 104 2.97 15.63 6.40
CA GLU A 104 2.26 14.83 5.39
C GLU A 104 2.55 15.41 4.00
N ALA A 105 3.62 14.97 3.34
CA ALA A 105 3.72 15.26 1.90
C ALA A 105 2.59 14.50 1.21
N ASP A 106 1.65 15.26 0.65
CA ASP A 106 0.48 14.72 -0.05
C ASP A 106 0.88 13.53 -0.92
N LEU A 107 0.23 12.39 -0.73
CA LEU A 107 0.42 11.25 -1.62
C LEU A 107 -0.09 11.63 -3.01
N SER A 108 0.60 11.20 -4.06
CA SER A 108 0.03 11.32 -5.41
C SER A 108 -1.25 10.49 -5.52
N PRO A 109 -2.21 10.88 -6.38
CA PRO A 109 -3.44 10.11 -6.56
C PRO A 109 -3.17 8.63 -6.90
N ARG A 110 -2.14 8.37 -7.73
CA ARG A 110 -1.72 6.99 -8.06
C ARG A 110 -1.17 6.25 -6.84
N MET A 111 -0.32 6.90 -6.05
CA MET A 111 0.27 6.31 -4.86
C MET A 111 -0.80 6.03 -3.80
N GLY A 112 -1.76 6.94 -3.59
CA GLY A 112 -2.89 6.73 -2.69
C GLY A 112 -3.76 5.52 -3.07
N LEU A 113 -4.05 5.34 -4.37
CA LEU A 113 -4.77 4.15 -4.86
C LEU A 113 -4.00 2.85 -4.58
N PHE A 114 -2.69 2.88 -4.77
CA PHE A 114 -1.83 1.73 -4.51
C PHE A 114 -1.75 1.41 -3.01
N VAL A 115 -1.58 2.42 -2.14
CA VAL A 115 -1.59 2.28 -0.68
C VAL A 115 -2.92 1.70 -0.20
N GLY A 116 -4.05 2.19 -0.72
CA GLY A 116 -5.36 1.64 -0.39
C GLY A 116 -5.45 0.15 -0.73
N LYS A 117 -4.94 -0.26 -1.89
CA LYS A 117 -4.91 -1.68 -2.28
C LYS A 117 -3.98 -2.53 -1.40
N LEU A 118 -2.85 -1.96 -0.98
CA LEU A 118 -1.92 -2.62 -0.06
C LEU A 118 -2.58 -2.83 1.32
N LEU A 119 -3.26 -1.82 1.86
CA LEU A 119 -4.00 -1.93 3.12
C LEU A 119 -5.11 -2.99 3.04
N GLU A 120 -5.88 -3.01 1.94
CA GLU A 120 -6.89 -4.07 1.73
C GLU A 120 -6.27 -5.47 1.79
N ASN A 121 -5.13 -5.68 1.12
CA ASN A 121 -4.45 -6.97 1.11
C ASN A 121 -3.84 -7.33 2.48
N LEU A 122 -3.40 -6.33 3.25
CA LEU A 122 -2.92 -6.52 4.63
C LEU A 122 -4.06 -6.91 5.57
N GLU A 123 -5.26 -6.36 5.37
CA GLU A 123 -6.47 -6.70 6.15
C GLU A 123 -7.01 -8.09 5.80
N SER A 124 -7.00 -8.48 4.52
CA SER A 124 -7.59 -9.76 4.09
C SER A 124 -6.62 -10.94 4.05
N GLY A 125 -5.31 -10.69 4.12
CA GLY A 125 -4.29 -11.65 3.70
C GLY A 125 -4.19 -11.77 2.18
N LEU A 126 -3.08 -12.32 1.68
CA LEU A 126 -2.88 -12.60 0.24
C LEU A 126 -3.77 -13.79 -0.18
N ASP A 127 -4.70 -13.56 -1.11
CA ASP A 127 -5.47 -14.61 -1.82
C ASP A 127 -4.62 -15.39 -2.85
#